data_AF-X1TE49-F1
#
_entry.id   AF-X1TE49-F1
#
_cell.length_a   1.000
_cell.length_b   1.000
_cell.length_c   1.000
_cell.angle_alpha   90.00
_cell.angle_beta   90.00
_cell.angle_gamma   90.00
#
_symmetry.space_group_name_H-M   'P 1'
#
loop_
_entity.id
_entity.type
_entity.pdbx_description
1 polymer ?
#
loop_
_entity_poly.entity_id
_entity_poly.type
_entity_poly.pdbx_seq_one_letter_code
_entity_poly.pdbx_strand_id
1 'polypeptide(L)'
;MAEQTIALSPGESKEVSFEATPTKAKTYSVSVNGLTDSFVAKKAIVPWAFSNVSCWPSGSSIGMWHQINFEATVTNIGNRTATKTLTQWRRD
;
A
#
# COMPACT_ATOMS: atom_id res chain seq x y z
N MET A 1 17.88 2.85 -18.52
CA MET A 1 17.74 1.73 -19.47
C MET A 1 18.36 0.53 -18.76
N ALA A 2 17.68 -0.62 -18.72
CA ALA A 2 18.27 -1.84 -18.18
C ALA A 2 18.75 -2.67 -19.36
N GLU A 3 20.01 -3.11 -19.34
CA GLU A 3 20.63 -3.90 -20.40
C GLU A 3 21.21 -5.18 -19.78
N GLN A 4 20.98 -6.31 -20.43
CA GLN A 4 21.49 -7.61 -19.98
C GLN A 4 22.06 -8.38 -21.16
N THR A 5 23.36 -8.63 -21.10
CA THR A 5 24.07 -9.44 -22.11
C THR A 5 23.97 -10.92 -21.73
N ILE A 6 23.45 -11.74 -22.64
CA ILE A 6 23.28 -13.17 -22.42
C ILE A 6 24.06 -13.91 -23.50
N ALA A 7 25.01 -14.75 -23.07
CA ALA A 7 25.65 -15.73 -23.93
C ALA A 7 24.89 -17.06 -23.77
N LEU A 8 24.38 -17.60 -24.88
CA LEU A 8 23.70 -18.90 -24.94
C LEU A 8 24.45 -19.81 -25.89
N SER A 9 24.61 -21.07 -25.49
CA SER A 9 25.09 -22.13 -26.37
C SER A 9 23.99 -22.54 -27.36
N PRO A 10 24.32 -23.13 -28.52
CA PRO A 10 23.30 -23.62 -29.46
C PRO A 10 22.37 -24.64 -28.78
N GLY A 11 21.06 -24.35 -28.80
CA GLY A 11 20.02 -25.15 -28.16
C GLY A 11 19.72 -24.80 -26.69
N GLU A 12 20.45 -23.85 -26.10
CA GLU A 12 20.24 -23.41 -24.72
C GLU A 12 19.15 -22.32 -24.67
N SER A 13 18.26 -22.41 -23.68
CA SER A 13 17.24 -21.40 -23.39
C SER A 13 17.44 -20.86 -21.98
N LYS A 14 17.35 -19.55 -21.80
CA LYS A 14 17.49 -18.89 -20.50
C LYS A 14 16.36 -17.91 -20.29
N GLU A 15 15.76 -17.98 -19.11
CA GLU A 15 14.75 -17.02 -18.68
C GLU A 15 15.44 -15.72 -18.24
N VAL A 16 14.85 -14.59 -18.61
CA VAL A 16 15.38 -13.26 -18.35
C VAL A 16 14.30 -12.44 -17.65
N SER A 17 14.61 -11.95 -16.46
CA SER A 17 13.70 -11.13 -15.67
C SER A 17 14.25 -9.72 -15.52
N PHE A 18 13.43 -8.73 -15.89
CA PHE A 18 13.74 -7.32 -15.69
C PHE A 18 12.78 -6.75 -14.67
N GLU A 19 13.31 -6.16 -13.60
CA GLU A 19 12.50 -5.43 -12.63
C GLU A 19 12.35 -3.97 -13.04
N ALA A 20 11.12 -3.50 -13.16
CA ALA A 20 10.81 -2.10 -13.46
C ALA A 20 9.83 -1.56 -12.42
N THR A 21 10.27 -0.58 -11.63
CA THR A 21 9.40 0.13 -10.68
C THR A 21 8.89 1.43 -11.30
N PRO A 22 7.62 1.51 -11.74
CA PRO A 22 7.06 2.73 -12.31
C PRO A 22 6.82 3.79 -11.24
N THR A 23 7.31 5.02 -11.47
CA THR A 23 7.13 6.16 -10.55
C THR A 23 5.93 7.03 -10.89
N LYS A 24 5.36 6.91 -12.09
CA LYS A 24 4.23 7.70 -12.58
C LYS A 24 3.10 6.79 -13.04
N ALA A 25 1.87 7.23 -12.84
CA ALA A 25 0.71 6.51 -13.33
C ALA A 25 0.57 6.73 -14.84
N LYS A 26 0.87 5.70 -15.62
CA LYS A 26 0.73 5.67 -17.08
C LYS A 26 0.88 4.23 -17.59
N THR A 27 0.52 4.02 -18.85
CA THR A 27 0.86 2.79 -19.56
C THR A 27 2.34 2.81 -19.91
N TYR A 28 3.04 1.73 -19.59
CA TYR A 28 4.43 1.49 -19.96
C TYR A 28 4.46 0.36 -20.98
N SER A 29 5.08 0.60 -22.13
CA SER A 29 5.39 -0.44 -23.11
C SER A 29 6.78 -0.98 -22.84
N VAL A 30 6.90 -2.30 -22.76
CA VAL A 30 8.15 -3.03 -22.62
C VAL A 30 8.47 -3.65 -23.97
N SER A 31 9.70 -3.48 -24.44
CA SER A 31 10.17 -4.06 -25.69
C SER A 31 11.46 -4.83 -25.43
N VAL A 32 11.44 -6.14 -25.67
CA VAL A 32 12.61 -7.02 -25.57
C VAL A 32 12.86 -7.64 -26.93
N ASN A 33 13.87 -7.14 -27.63
CA ASN A 33 14.32 -7.68 -28.93
C ASN A 33 13.18 -7.94 -29.95
N GLY A 34 12.21 -7.02 -30.05
CA GLY A 34 11.07 -7.12 -30.97
C GLY A 34 9.79 -7.70 -30.36
N LEU A 35 9.86 -8.35 -29.21
CA LEU A 35 8.68 -8.72 -28.42
C LEU A 35 8.23 -7.49 -27.63
N THR A 36 7.00 -7.04 -27.88
CA THR A 36 6.43 -5.90 -27.16
C THR A 36 5.28 -6.35 -26.29
N ASP A 37 5.28 -5.87 -25.05
CA ASP A 37 4.20 -6.05 -24.10
C ASP A 37 3.91 -4.72 -23.40
N SER A 38 2.84 -4.62 -22.63
CA SER A 38 2.51 -3.38 -21.94
C SER A 38 1.82 -3.63 -20.61
N PHE A 39 2.19 -2.82 -19.62
CA PHE A 39 1.55 -2.84 -18.32
C PHE A 39 1.11 -1.43 -17.91
N VAL A 40 0.00 -1.37 -17.16
CA VAL A 40 -0.56 -0.10 -16.68
C VAL A 40 -0.10 0.15 -15.26
N ALA A 41 0.73 1.16 -15.06
CA ALA A 41 1.05 1.65 -13.73
C ALA A 41 -0.08 2.56 -13.24
N LYS A 42 -0.71 2.22 -12.12
CA LYS A 42 -1.74 3.05 -11.49
C LYS A 42 -1.13 3.91 -10.39
N LYS A 43 -1.68 5.12 -10.19
CA LYS A 43 -1.24 6.00 -9.10
C LYS A 43 -1.54 5.31 -7.78
N ALA A 44 -0.54 5.27 -6.92
CA ALA A 44 -0.71 4.98 -5.51
C ALA A 44 -1.65 6.03 -4.90
N ILE A 45 -2.86 5.63 -4.52
CA ILE A 45 -3.74 6.48 -3.73
C ILE A 45 -3.74 5.86 -2.33
N VAL A 46 -3.40 6.66 -1.32
CA VAL A 46 -3.47 6.27 0.10
C VAL A 46 -4.42 7.20 0.86
N PRO A 47 -5.69 7.36 0.44
CA PRO A 47 -6.62 8.10 1.27
C PRO A 47 -7.04 7.21 2.44
N TRP A 48 -7.29 7.84 3.59
CA TRP A 48 -7.81 7.17 4.78
C TRP A 48 -9.20 7.72 5.08
N ALA A 49 -10.15 6.82 5.33
CA ALA A 49 -11.48 7.17 5.80
C ALA A 49 -11.60 6.85 7.29
N PHE A 50 -12.15 7.80 8.06
CA PHE A 50 -12.48 7.63 9.47
C PHE A 50 -13.99 7.60 9.63
N SER A 51 -14.52 6.61 10.35
CA SER A 51 -15.97 6.46 10.57
C SER A 51 -16.26 5.80 11.93
N ASN A 52 -17.52 5.88 12.37
CA ASN A 52 -18.04 5.21 13.57
C ASN A 52 -17.20 5.47 14.83
N VAL A 53 -17.12 6.73 15.26
CA VAL A 53 -16.55 7.05 16.57
C VAL A 53 -17.58 6.74 17.64
N SER A 54 -17.21 5.91 18.61
CA SER A 54 -18.06 5.59 19.76
C SER A 54 -17.19 5.62 21.01
N CYS A 55 -17.76 6.12 22.11
CA CYS A 55 -17.11 6.16 23.41
C CYS A 55 -18.07 5.70 24.50
N TRP A 56 -17.57 4.88 25.41
CA TRP A 56 -18.35 4.39 26.54
C TRP A 56 -17.46 4.22 27.77
N PRO A 57 -18.00 4.44 28.98
CA PRO A 57 -17.29 4.11 30.20
C PRO A 57 -17.11 2.59 30.29
N SER A 58 -15.90 2.14 30.60
CA SER A 58 -15.62 0.76 30.99
C SER A 58 -15.48 0.69 32.50
N GLY A 59 -16.45 0.08 33.19
CA GLY A 59 -16.37 -0.19 34.61
C GLY A 59 -17.73 -0.16 35.30
N SER A 60 -17.98 -1.15 36.18
CA SER A 60 -19.20 -1.27 37.00
C SER A 60 -19.00 -0.79 38.45
N SER A 61 -17.89 -0.11 38.74
CA SER A 61 -17.53 0.30 40.10
C SER A 61 -17.77 1.79 40.28
N ILE A 62 -18.68 2.14 41.17
CA ILE A 62 -19.06 3.52 41.51
C ILE A 62 -17.91 4.12 42.34
N GLY A 63 -17.00 4.84 41.69
CA GLY A 63 -15.84 5.50 42.32
C GLY A 63 -15.18 6.50 41.36
N MET A 64 -14.55 7.53 41.91
CA MET A 64 -13.88 8.58 41.13
C MET A 64 -12.78 7.96 40.25
N TRP A 65 -12.71 8.41 38.98
CA TRP A 65 -11.89 7.90 37.85
C TRP A 65 -12.51 6.73 37.05
N HIS A 66 -13.28 7.07 36.02
CA HIS A 66 -13.79 6.09 35.03
C HIS A 66 -12.78 5.91 33.89
N GLN A 67 -12.48 4.66 33.55
CA GLN A 67 -11.83 4.36 32.27
C GLN A 67 -12.87 4.54 31.16
N ILE A 68 -12.51 5.27 30.10
CA ILE A 68 -13.38 5.48 28.94
C ILE A 68 -12.75 4.75 27.77
N ASN A 69 -13.50 3.83 27.20
CA ASN A 69 -13.14 3.15 25.97
C ASN A 69 -13.57 4.00 24.78
N PHE A 70 -12.74 3.98 23.74
CA PHE A 70 -13.00 4.64 22.48
C PHE A 70 -12.77 3.64 21.35
N GLU A 71 -13.72 3.58 20.43
CA GLU A 71 -13.55 2.85 19.18
C GLU A 71 -13.72 3.83 18.01
N ALA A 72 -12.93 3.61 16.97
CA ALA A 72 -13.07 4.29 15.70
C ALA A 72 -12.73 3.30 14.60
N THR A 73 -13.52 3.31 13.53
CA THR A 73 -13.22 2.51 12.34
C THR A 73 -12.30 3.31 11.42
N VAL A 74 -11.12 2.77 11.15
CA VAL A 74 -10.15 3.34 10.19
C VAL A 74 -10.08 2.43 8.98
N THR A 75 -10.47 2.95 7.82
CA THR A 75 -10.47 2.19 6.57
C THR A 75 -9.43 2.77 5.62
N ASN A 76 -8.50 1.93 5.19
CA ASN A 76 -7.63 2.25 4.06
C ASN A 76 -8.45 2.12 2.78
N ILE A 77 -8.91 3.26 2.24
CA ILE A 77 -9.62 3.34 0.95
C ILE A 77 -8.65 3.46 -0.23
N GLY A 78 -7.36 3.24 0.03
CA GLY A 78 -6.29 3.26 -0.94
C GLY A 78 -6.04 1.92 -1.62
N ASN A 79 -5.21 1.96 -2.66
CA ASN A 79 -4.79 0.77 -3.42
C ASN A 79 -3.40 0.26 -3.04
N ARG A 80 -2.86 0.72 -1.91
CA ARG A 80 -1.58 0.29 -1.36
C ARG A 80 -1.65 0.20 0.15
N THR A 81 -0.88 -0.74 0.71
CA THR A 81 -0.62 -0.80 2.15
C THR A 81 0.05 0.50 2.60
N ALA A 82 -0.51 1.13 3.63
CA ALA A 82 -0.03 2.38 4.19
C ALA A 82 -0.13 2.32 5.72
N THR A 83 0.83 2.92 6.40
CA THR A 83 0.86 3.04 7.86
C THR A 83 0.48 4.45 8.25
N LYS A 84 -0.34 4.60 9.30
CA LYS A 84 -0.71 5.90 9.86
C LYS A 84 -0.68 5.86 11.38
N THR A 85 0.01 6.82 11.98
CA THR A 85 -0.03 7.06 13.43
C THR A 85 -1.31 7.82 13.78
N LEU A 86 -2.07 7.29 14.73
CA LEU A 86 -3.29 7.93 15.25
C LEU A 86 -2.96 8.58 16.60
N THR A 87 -3.27 9.86 16.74
CA THR A 87 -3.09 10.59 17.99
C THR A 87 -4.43 10.76 18.68
N GLN A 88 -4.55 10.26 19.91
CA GLN A 88 -5.69 10.56 20.77
C GLN A 88 -5.40 11.86 21.51
N TRP A 89 -6.26 12.87 21.33
CA TRP A 89 -6.23 14.09 22.13
C TRP A 89 -7.26 13.95 23.27
N ARG A 90 -6.81 13.99 24.52
CA ARG A 90 -7.66 14.38 25.65
C ARG A 90 -7.51 15.90 25.80
N ARG A 91 -8.63 16.60 25.97
CA ARG A 91 -8.65 17.96 26.52
C ARG A 91 -9.06 17.83 27.98
N ASP A 92 -8.26 18.38 28.86
CA ASP A 92 -8.49 18.45 30.31
C ASP A 92 -9.53 19.53 30.65
#